data_AF-I6P9I0-F1
#
_entry.id   AF-I6P9I0-F1
#
_cell.length_a   1.000
_cell.length_b   1.000
_cell.length_c   1.000
_cell.angle_alpha   90.00
_cell.angle_beta   90.00
_cell.angle_gamma   90.00
#
_symmetry.space_group_name_H-M   'P 1'
#
loop_
_entity.id
_entity.type
_entity.pdbx_description
1 polymer ?
#
loop_
_entity_poly.entity_id
_entity_poly.type
_entity_poly.pdbx_seq_one_letter_code
_entity_poly.pdbx_strand_id
1 'polypeptide(L)'
;LDMRETAPMQASQNMYAGNASLKSSGILSVAVPGELAGLHKAWKQHGKLPWERLVRPAEDLARRGFKVSPYLRMQMERTESGILADMGLRDVFTSKGNLLRIGDICRNIKLAKTLRVISKLGVKAFYNGSVGLNLVEDVQKAGGILTLKDLHRYEVKIREPISSYFM
;
A
#
# COMPACT_ATOMS: atom_id res chain seq x y z
N LEU A 1 -5.35 -2.58 17.79
CA LEU A 1 -6.16 -2.32 16.57
C LEU A 1 -5.82 -3.38 15.55
N ASP A 2 -6.81 -4.09 15.01
CA ASP A 2 -6.64 -5.03 13.92
C ASP A 2 -6.99 -4.32 12.61
N MET A 3 -5.94 -4.01 11.85
CA MET A 3 -6.00 -3.35 10.54
C MET A 3 -5.62 -4.31 9.41
N ARG A 4 -5.81 -5.61 9.63
CA ARG A 4 -5.54 -6.65 8.65
C ARG A 4 -6.42 -6.46 7.42
N GLU A 5 -5.85 -6.70 6.26
CA GLU A 5 -6.59 -6.72 5.01
C GLU A 5 -7.75 -7.74 5.07
N THR A 6 -8.83 -7.45 4.37
CA THR A 6 -9.97 -8.38 4.23
C THR A 6 -10.03 -8.89 2.80
N ALA A 7 -10.53 -10.11 2.61
CA ALA A 7 -10.77 -10.63 1.27
C ALA A 7 -11.83 -9.76 0.57
N PRO A 8 -11.65 -9.43 -0.73
CA PRO A 8 -12.71 -8.81 -1.51
C PRO A 8 -13.99 -9.65 -1.47
N MET A 9 -15.17 -9.03 -1.55
CA MET A 9 -16.46 -9.71 -1.50
C MET A 9 -16.65 -10.75 -2.61
N GLN A 10 -15.95 -10.59 -3.74
CA GLN A 10 -15.97 -11.54 -4.84
C GLN A 10 -14.98 -12.71 -4.66
N ALA A 11 -14.19 -12.73 -3.57
CA ALA A 11 -13.30 -13.83 -3.28
C ALA A 11 -14.10 -15.10 -3.02
N SER A 12 -13.56 -16.23 -3.48
CA SER A 12 -14.16 -17.55 -3.25
C SER A 12 -13.08 -18.55 -2.85
N GLN A 13 -13.49 -19.62 -2.18
CA GLN A 13 -12.58 -20.68 -1.74
C GLN A 13 -11.72 -21.24 -2.90
N ASN A 14 -12.29 -21.27 -4.11
CA ASN A 14 -11.69 -21.87 -5.29
C ASN A 14 -11.13 -20.84 -6.30
N MET A 15 -11.06 -19.55 -5.96
CA MET A 15 -10.64 -18.46 -6.89
C MET A 15 -9.22 -18.61 -7.46
N TYR A 16 -8.40 -19.47 -6.85
CA TYR A 16 -7.05 -19.77 -7.30
C TYR A 16 -6.95 -21.03 -8.17
N ALA A 17 -8.05 -21.75 -8.39
CA ALA A 17 -8.12 -22.93 -9.26
C ALA A 17 -6.99 -23.97 -9.03
N GLY A 18 -6.60 -24.18 -7.78
CA GLY A 18 -5.51 -25.09 -7.41
C GLY A 18 -4.09 -24.54 -7.61
N ASN A 19 -3.93 -23.35 -8.21
CA ASN A 19 -2.65 -22.68 -8.38
C ASN A 19 -2.30 -21.83 -7.14
N ALA A 20 -1.57 -22.42 -6.21
CA ALA A 20 -1.19 -21.75 -4.96
C ALA A 20 -0.30 -20.50 -5.18
N SER A 21 0.42 -20.39 -6.30
CA SER A 21 1.27 -19.23 -6.58
C SER A 21 0.47 -17.93 -6.69
N LEU A 22 -0.78 -18.00 -7.16
CA LEU A 22 -1.69 -16.86 -7.28
C LEU A 22 -2.09 -16.25 -5.92
N LYS A 23 -1.84 -16.96 -4.82
CA LYS A 23 -2.00 -16.43 -3.45
C LYS A 23 -0.89 -15.47 -3.06
N SER A 24 0.31 -15.70 -3.60
CA SER A 24 1.54 -14.98 -3.22
C SER A 24 1.95 -13.94 -4.27
N SER A 25 1.55 -14.11 -5.52
CA SER A 25 1.92 -13.23 -6.62
C SER A 25 0.77 -13.05 -7.63
N GLY A 26 0.80 -11.93 -8.34
CA GLY A 26 -0.24 -11.56 -9.31
C GLY A 26 -1.42 -10.84 -8.68
N ILE A 27 -2.37 -10.40 -9.51
CA ILE A 27 -3.40 -9.46 -9.07
C ILE A 27 -4.41 -10.05 -8.07
N LEU A 28 -4.62 -11.37 -8.10
CA LEU A 28 -5.55 -12.07 -7.21
C LEU A 28 -5.02 -12.24 -5.77
N SER A 29 -3.76 -11.86 -5.51
CA SER A 29 -3.22 -11.78 -4.14
C SER A 29 -3.58 -10.47 -3.44
N VAL A 30 -4.14 -9.48 -4.15
CA VAL A 30 -4.51 -8.19 -3.59
C VAL A 30 -5.81 -8.31 -2.77
N ALA A 31 -5.69 -8.02 -1.47
CA ALA A 31 -6.80 -7.89 -0.54
C ALA A 31 -7.17 -6.41 -0.31
N VAL A 32 -8.24 -6.14 0.44
CA VAL A 32 -8.70 -4.79 0.77
C VAL A 32 -7.70 -4.10 1.71
N PRO A 33 -7.00 -3.03 1.31
CA PRO A 33 -5.92 -2.46 2.12
C PRO A 33 -6.40 -1.78 3.41
N GLY A 34 -5.77 -2.14 4.54
CA GLY A 34 -6.25 -1.75 5.87
C GLY A 34 -5.42 -0.72 6.64
N GLU A 35 -4.15 -0.55 6.26
CA GLU A 35 -3.17 0.20 7.05
C GLU A 35 -3.56 1.67 7.24
N LEU A 36 -3.99 2.36 6.18
CA LEU A 36 -4.36 3.78 6.26
C LEU A 36 -5.52 4.02 7.23
N ALA A 37 -6.57 3.19 7.19
CA ALA A 37 -7.66 3.27 8.15
C ALA A 37 -7.19 2.95 9.57
N GLY A 38 -6.29 1.98 9.74
CA GLY A 38 -5.69 1.61 11.03
C GLY A 38 -4.93 2.77 11.67
N LEU A 39 -3.97 3.34 10.94
CA LEU A 39 -3.16 4.47 11.37
C LEU A 39 -4.03 5.70 11.69
N HIS A 40 -5.02 5.98 10.84
CA HIS A 40 -5.92 7.11 11.07
C HIS A 40 -6.84 6.89 12.29
N LYS A 41 -7.31 5.66 12.53
CA LYS A 41 -8.10 5.32 13.73
C LYS A 41 -7.26 5.44 15.00
N ALA A 42 -6.02 4.94 15.00
CA ALA A 42 -5.08 5.12 16.09
C ALA A 42 -4.83 6.62 16.38
N TRP A 43 -4.60 7.40 15.32
CA TRP A 43 -4.45 8.85 15.42
C TRP A 43 -5.70 9.53 15.99
N LYS A 44 -6.91 9.15 15.55
CA LYS A 44 -8.15 9.72 16.10
C LYS A 44 -8.35 9.42 17.58
N GLN A 45 -7.90 8.25 18.05
CA GLN A 45 -8.07 7.83 19.45
C GLN A 45 -6.98 8.36 20.38
N HIS A 46 -5.74 8.47 19.91
CA HIS A 46 -4.57 8.70 20.76
C HIS A 46 -3.63 9.81 20.26
N GLY A 47 -3.87 10.33 19.05
CA GLY A 47 -3.01 11.34 18.42
C GLY A 47 -3.14 12.72 19.08
N LYS A 48 -2.01 13.43 19.13
CA LYS A 48 -1.94 14.81 19.67
C LYS A 48 -1.63 15.87 18.61
N LEU A 49 -0.94 15.48 17.54
CA LEU A 49 -0.59 16.37 16.44
C LEU A 49 -1.65 16.31 15.33
N PRO A 50 -1.85 17.36 14.53
CA PRO A 50 -2.72 17.30 13.36
C PRO A 50 -2.30 16.20 12.38
N TRP A 51 -3.25 15.46 11.81
CA TRP A 51 -3.02 14.37 10.85
C TRP A 51 -2.08 14.77 9.71
N GLU A 52 -2.33 15.94 9.11
CA GLU A 52 -1.51 16.45 8.01
C GLU A 52 -0.03 16.50 8.39
N ARG A 53 0.30 16.94 9.62
CA ARG A 53 1.68 17.04 10.12
C ARG A 53 2.37 15.68 10.22
N LEU A 54 1.61 14.59 10.42
CA LEU A 54 2.14 13.24 10.46
C LEU A 54 2.39 12.67 9.06
N VAL A 55 1.59 13.03 8.07
CA VAL A 55 1.71 12.52 6.69
C VAL A 55 2.72 13.30 5.85
N ARG A 56 2.83 14.63 6.05
CA ARG A 56 3.73 15.49 5.24
C ARG A 56 5.17 14.99 5.13
N PRO A 57 5.83 14.49 6.19
CA PRO A 57 7.20 14.01 6.06
C PRO A 57 7.37 12.88 5.04
N ALA A 58 6.41 11.95 4.98
CA ALA A 58 6.42 10.87 3.99
C ALA A 58 6.15 11.41 2.57
N GLU A 59 5.25 12.39 2.44
CA GLU A 59 5.00 13.09 1.17
C GLU A 59 6.28 13.76 0.65
N ASP A 60 7.00 14.47 1.52
CA ASP A 60 8.25 15.16 1.20
C ASP A 60 9.35 14.18 0.80
N LEU A 61 9.49 13.05 1.50
CA LEU A 61 10.43 11.99 1.12
C LEU A 61 10.11 11.41 -0.26
N ALA A 62 8.84 11.12 -0.55
CA ALA A 62 8.43 10.62 -1.86
C ALA A 62 8.69 11.65 -2.98
N ARG A 63 8.49 12.94 -2.69
CA ARG A 63 8.62 14.05 -3.65
C ARG A 63 10.08 14.42 -3.92
N ARG A 64 10.85 14.68 -2.85
CA ARG A 64 12.25 15.11 -2.92
C ARG A 64 13.18 13.95 -3.19
N GLY A 65 12.75 12.74 -2.83
CA GLY A 65 13.51 11.51 -2.94
C GLY A 65 14.43 11.27 -1.77
N PHE A 66 14.96 10.06 -1.72
CA PHE A 66 15.91 9.61 -0.73
C PHE A 66 17.02 8.79 -1.38
N LYS A 67 18.18 8.71 -0.72
CA LYS A 67 19.30 7.90 -1.21
C LYS A 67 18.97 6.42 -1.09
N VAL A 68 19.22 5.66 -2.16
CA VAL A 68 19.12 4.20 -2.14
C VAL A 68 20.16 3.66 -1.15
N SER A 69 19.68 2.95 -0.13
CA SER A 69 20.53 2.30 0.87
C SER A 69 21.06 0.95 0.35
N PRO A 70 22.12 0.39 0.95
CA PRO A 70 22.59 -0.96 0.62
C PRO A 70 21.49 -2.02 0.72
N TYR A 71 20.64 -1.93 1.76
CA TYR A 71 19.53 -2.86 1.94
C TYR A 71 18.48 -2.74 0.83
N LEU A 72 18.10 -1.52 0.47
CA LEU A 72 17.14 -1.32 -0.63
C LEU A 72 17.73 -1.82 -1.96
N ARG A 73 19.00 -1.54 -2.24
CA ARG A 73 19.67 -2.05 -3.45
C ARG A 73 19.64 -3.58 -3.50
N MET A 74 20.00 -4.25 -2.42
CA MET A 74 19.95 -5.72 -2.32
C MET A 74 18.53 -6.24 -2.58
N GLN A 75 17.48 -5.59 -2.06
CA GLN A 75 16.10 -5.99 -2.34
C GLN A 75 15.73 -5.77 -3.81
N MET A 76 16.15 -4.65 -4.41
CA MET A 76 15.93 -4.37 -5.84
C MET A 76 16.58 -5.44 -6.73
N GLU A 77 17.78 -5.92 -6.40
CA GLU A 77 18.43 -7.02 -7.12
C GLU A 77 17.65 -8.33 -6.99
N ARG A 78 17.19 -8.66 -5.77
CA ARG A 78 16.38 -9.87 -5.53
C ARG A 78 15.05 -9.88 -6.27
N THR A 79 14.50 -8.70 -6.56
CA THR A 79 13.20 -8.54 -7.25
C THR A 79 13.32 -7.89 -8.62
N GLU A 80 14.51 -7.92 -9.24
CA GLU A 80 14.80 -7.18 -10.48
C GLU A 80 13.84 -7.54 -11.61
N SER A 81 13.57 -8.83 -11.81
CA SER A 81 12.65 -9.30 -12.85
C SER A 81 11.25 -8.72 -12.69
N GLY A 82 10.74 -8.65 -11.46
CA GLY A 82 9.45 -8.04 -11.16
C GLY A 82 9.44 -6.52 -11.35
N ILE A 83 10.52 -5.84 -10.96
CA ILE A 83 10.67 -4.40 -11.18
C ILE A 83 10.68 -4.10 -12.69
N LEU A 84 11.46 -4.83 -13.48
CA LEU A 84 11.60 -4.59 -14.92
C LEU A 84 10.35 -4.97 -15.72
N ALA A 85 9.54 -5.91 -15.22
CA ALA A 85 8.28 -6.32 -15.84
C ALA A 85 7.15 -5.29 -15.64
N ASP A 86 7.24 -4.42 -14.63
CA ASP A 86 6.21 -3.42 -14.32
C ASP A 86 6.68 -1.99 -14.67
N MET A 87 5.90 -1.29 -15.49
CA MET A 87 6.23 0.07 -15.93
C MET A 87 6.26 1.07 -14.77
N GLY A 88 5.35 0.94 -13.81
CA GLY A 88 5.28 1.83 -12.65
C GLY A 88 6.47 1.64 -11.69
N LEU A 89 6.91 0.40 -11.49
CA LEU A 89 8.11 0.10 -10.71
C LEU A 89 9.37 0.55 -11.43
N ARG A 90 9.47 0.36 -12.76
CA ARG A 90 10.57 0.89 -13.56
C ARG A 90 10.73 2.40 -13.41
N ASP A 91 9.63 3.15 -13.49
CA ASP A 91 9.61 4.61 -13.35
C ASP A 91 10.22 5.08 -12.02
N VAL A 92 10.13 4.25 -10.98
CA VAL A 92 10.59 4.59 -9.61
C VAL A 92 12.00 4.07 -9.33
N PHE A 93 12.29 2.84 -9.75
CA PHE A 93 13.46 2.07 -9.32
C PHE A 93 14.55 1.93 -10.39
N THR A 94 14.35 2.50 -11.58
CA THR A 94 15.37 2.44 -12.65
C THR A 94 15.80 3.82 -13.12
N SER A 95 17.02 3.89 -13.66
CA SER A 95 17.55 5.02 -14.42
C SER A 95 18.23 4.49 -15.67
N LYS A 96 17.86 5.01 -16.83
CA LYS A 96 18.36 4.54 -18.14
C LYS A 96 18.25 3.01 -18.32
N GLY A 97 17.12 2.44 -17.89
CA GLY A 97 16.81 1.01 -18.02
C GLY A 97 17.50 0.09 -17.02
N ASN A 98 18.34 0.61 -16.13
CA ASN A 98 19.03 -0.18 -15.10
C ASN A 98 18.52 0.20 -13.72
N LEU A 99 18.54 -0.73 -12.77
CA LEU A 99 18.22 -0.45 -11.38
C LEU A 99 19.09 0.70 -10.82
N LEU A 100 18.50 1.54 -9.99
CA LEU A 100 19.23 2.57 -9.25
C LEU A 100 20.31 1.94 -8.36
N ARG A 101 21.44 2.63 -8.25
CA ARG A 101 22.61 2.22 -7.46
C ARG A 101 22.55 2.76 -6.05
N ILE A 102 23.35 2.20 -5.16
CA ILE A 102 23.53 2.74 -3.79
C ILE A 102 23.96 4.20 -3.90
N GLY A 103 23.29 5.07 -3.15
CA GLY A 103 23.54 6.52 -3.16
C GLY A 103 22.76 7.31 -4.21
N ASP A 104 22.22 6.66 -5.25
CA ASP A 104 21.32 7.31 -6.21
C ASP A 104 20.05 7.80 -5.50
N ILE A 105 19.40 8.82 -6.06
CA ILE A 105 18.16 9.36 -5.52
C ILE A 105 16.95 8.64 -6.12
N CYS A 106 16.25 7.87 -5.29
CA CYS A 106 14.96 7.27 -5.61
C CYS A 106 13.82 8.26 -5.30
N ARG A 107 12.89 8.45 -6.24
CA ARG A 107 11.73 9.36 -6.11
C ARG A 107 10.46 8.68 -6.58
N ASN A 108 9.35 8.96 -5.90
CA ASN A 108 8.03 8.50 -6.32
C ASN A 108 7.03 9.65 -6.30
N ILE A 109 6.98 10.40 -7.41
CA ILE A 109 6.12 11.59 -7.55
C ILE A 109 4.63 11.22 -7.52
N LYS A 110 4.25 10.05 -8.05
CA LYS A 110 2.87 9.55 -8.01
C LYS A 110 2.44 9.30 -6.56
N LEU A 111 3.27 8.61 -5.77
CA LEU A 111 3.04 8.42 -4.33
C LEU A 111 2.99 9.75 -3.57
N ALA A 112 3.87 10.71 -3.89
CA ALA A 112 3.83 12.04 -3.28
C ALA A 112 2.50 12.77 -3.53
N LYS A 113 1.91 12.64 -4.72
CA LYS A 113 0.57 13.19 -5.00
C LYS A 113 -0.50 12.48 -4.17
N THR A 114 -0.46 11.15 -4.08
CA THR A 114 -1.37 10.36 -3.25
C THR A 114 -1.29 10.77 -1.77
N LEU A 115 -0.09 10.84 -1.20
CA LEU A 115 0.14 11.25 0.18
C LEU A 115 -0.31 12.70 0.43
N ARG A 116 -0.19 13.60 -0.55
CA ARG A 116 -0.71 14.97 -0.43
C ARG A 116 -2.23 15.01 -0.33
N VAL A 117 -2.94 14.18 -1.09
CA VAL A 117 -4.40 14.09 -1.05
C VAL A 117 -4.85 13.47 0.28
N ILE A 118 -4.17 12.40 0.73
CA ILE A 118 -4.42 11.76 2.03
C ILE A 118 -4.14 12.70 3.20
N SER A 119 -3.10 13.53 3.13
CA SER A 119 -2.77 14.46 4.22
C SER A 119 -3.86 15.53 4.41
N LYS A 120 -4.53 15.94 3.32
CA LYS A 120 -5.63 16.92 3.34
C LYS A 120 -6.99 16.31 3.68
N LEU A 121 -7.33 15.17 3.06
CA LEU A 121 -8.69 14.60 3.11
C LEU A 121 -8.82 13.42 4.08
N GLY A 122 -7.70 12.97 4.67
CA GLY A 122 -7.65 11.80 5.53
C GLY A 122 -8.01 10.52 4.77
N VAL A 123 -8.61 9.56 5.49
CA VAL A 123 -9.02 8.25 4.96
C VAL A 123 -10.04 8.35 3.82
N LYS A 124 -10.85 9.41 3.76
CA LYS A 124 -11.88 9.59 2.73
C LYS A 124 -11.30 9.62 1.32
N ALA A 125 -10.05 10.12 1.16
CA ALA A 125 -9.36 10.09 -0.13
C ALA A 125 -9.24 8.68 -0.72
N PHE A 126 -9.04 7.68 0.14
CA PHE A 126 -8.79 6.30 -0.23
C PHE A 126 -10.06 5.47 -0.21
N TYR A 127 -10.84 5.52 0.88
CA TYR A 127 -11.99 4.63 1.02
C TYR A 127 -13.28 5.17 0.40
N ASN A 128 -13.34 6.45 0.00
CA ASN A 128 -14.54 7.04 -0.64
C ASN A 128 -14.14 8.10 -1.70
N GLY A 129 -12.94 8.01 -2.25
CA GLY A 129 -12.34 9.07 -3.05
C GLY A 129 -11.53 8.55 -4.23
N SER A 130 -10.94 9.48 -4.97
CA SER A 130 -10.25 9.20 -6.22
C SER A 130 -9.05 8.26 -6.09
N VAL A 131 -8.38 8.22 -4.92
CA VAL A 131 -7.26 7.30 -4.72
C VAL A 131 -7.74 5.85 -4.72
N GLY A 132 -8.85 5.56 -4.05
CA GLY A 132 -9.46 4.24 -4.06
C GLY A 132 -10.06 3.86 -5.42
N LEU A 133 -10.67 4.82 -6.11
CA LEU A 133 -11.15 4.62 -7.48
C LEU A 133 -10.03 4.19 -8.41
N ASN A 134 -8.90 4.93 -8.42
CA ASN A 134 -7.75 4.59 -9.25
C ASN A 134 -7.19 3.20 -8.91
N LEU A 135 -7.10 2.86 -7.62
CA LEU A 135 -6.67 1.52 -7.20
C LEU A 135 -7.60 0.42 -7.75
N VAL A 136 -8.91 0.59 -7.59
CA VAL A 136 -9.89 -0.41 -8.07
C VAL A 136 -9.83 -0.54 -9.59
N GLU A 137 -9.71 0.57 -10.31
CA GLU A 137 -9.56 0.55 -11.77
C GLU A 137 -8.30 -0.20 -12.19
N ASP A 138 -7.15 0.08 -11.58
CA ASP A 138 -5.89 -0.58 -11.91
C ASP A 138 -5.96 -2.08 -11.60
N VAL A 139 -6.57 -2.45 -10.47
CA VAL A 139 -6.77 -3.85 -10.07
C VAL A 139 -7.68 -4.58 -11.05
N GLN A 140 -8.81 -3.99 -11.44
CA GLN A 140 -9.76 -4.61 -12.36
C GLN A 140 -9.19 -4.70 -13.79
N LYS A 141 -8.46 -3.68 -14.26
CA LYS A 141 -7.76 -3.71 -15.56
C LYS A 141 -6.76 -4.87 -15.63
N ALA A 142 -6.14 -5.22 -14.51
CA ALA A 142 -5.22 -6.36 -14.40
C ALA A 142 -5.93 -7.72 -14.19
N GLY A 143 -7.26 -7.76 -14.12
CA GLY A 143 -8.06 -8.99 -13.92
C GLY A 143 -8.34 -9.34 -12.45
N GLY A 144 -8.12 -8.40 -11.53
CA GLY A 144 -8.41 -8.56 -10.10
C GLY A 144 -9.88 -8.33 -9.75
N ILE A 145 -10.24 -8.73 -8.53
CA ILE A 145 -11.64 -8.80 -8.06
C ILE A 145 -11.97 -7.75 -6.98
N LEU A 146 -11.07 -6.80 -6.71
CA LEU A 146 -11.32 -5.71 -5.77
C LEU A 146 -12.36 -4.75 -6.35
N THR A 147 -13.27 -4.26 -5.52
CA THR A 147 -14.32 -3.31 -5.90
C THR A 147 -14.36 -2.10 -4.98
N LEU A 148 -15.01 -1.02 -5.42
CA LEU A 148 -15.28 0.14 -4.56
C LEU A 148 -16.12 -0.23 -3.34
N LYS A 149 -17.04 -1.20 -3.49
CA LYS A 149 -17.87 -1.68 -2.37
C LYS A 149 -17.01 -2.30 -1.27
N ASP A 150 -15.93 -2.99 -1.64
CA ASP A 150 -14.98 -3.54 -0.69
C ASP A 150 -14.27 -2.45 0.11
N LEU A 151 -13.79 -1.41 -0.59
CA LEU A 151 -13.17 -0.25 0.07
C LEU A 151 -14.17 0.46 0.99
N HIS A 152 -15.40 0.70 0.53
CA HIS A 152 -16.44 1.40 1.29
C HIS A 152 -16.84 0.67 2.58
N ARG A 153 -16.75 -0.67 2.60
CA ARG A 153 -17.14 -1.51 3.74
C ARG A 153 -15.96 -1.87 4.65
N TYR A 154 -14.74 -1.47 4.31
CA TYR A 154 -13.58 -1.78 5.11
C TYR A 154 -13.66 -1.07 6.47
N GLU A 155 -13.46 -1.82 7.54
CA GLU A 155 -13.43 -1.28 8.90
C GLU A 155 -12.31 -1.93 9.73
N VAL A 156 -11.63 -1.08 10.51
CA VAL A 156 -10.62 -1.50 11.47
C VAL A 156 -11.31 -2.08 12.71
N LYS A 157 -10.97 -3.32 13.04
CA LYS A 157 -11.51 -4.02 14.21
C LYS A 157 -10.76 -3.58 15.47
N ILE A 158 -11.50 -3.20 16.50
CA ILE A 158 -10.95 -3.03 17.86
C ILE A 158 -11.03 -4.39 18.53
N ARG A 159 -9.91 -4.84 19.09
CA ARG A 159 -9.81 -6.13 19.77
C ARG A 159 -9.07 -5.94 21.07
N GLU A 160 -9.50 -6.66 22.09
CA GLU A 160 -8.73 -6.78 23.32
C GLU A 160 -7.43 -7.55 23.06
N PRO A 161 -6.28 -7.07 23.58
CA PRO A 161 -5.05 -7.84 23.54
C PRO A 161 -5.21 -9.16 24.27
N ILE A 162 -4.54 -10.21 23.78
CA ILE A 162 -4.43 -11.46 24.53
C ILE A 162 -3.48 -11.22 25.70
N SER A 163 -3.93 -11.52 26.92
CA SER A 163 -3.13 -11.42 28.14
C SER A 163 -3.16 -12.76 28.90
N SER A 164 -2.00 -13.19 29.40
CA SER A 164 -1.88 -14.36 30.29
C SER A 164 -0.95 -14.01 31.44
N TYR A 165 -1.22 -14.54 32.63
CA TYR A 165 -0.33 -14.47 33.78
C TYR A 165 0.39 -15.82 33.89
N PHE A 166 1.71 -15.77 34.01
CA PHE A 166 2.54 -16.94 34.28
C PHE A 166 3.04 -16.81 35.72
N MET A 167 2.72 -17.82 36.54
CA MET A 167 3.21 -17.96 37.91
C MET A 167 4.52 -18.75 37.93
#